data_AF-A0A8D6PSQ8-F1
#
_entry.id   AF-A0A8D6PSQ8-F1
#
_cell.length_a   1.000
_cell.length_b   1.000
_cell.length_c   1.000
_cell.angle_alpha   90.00
_cell.angle_beta   90.00
_cell.angle_gamma   90.00
#
_symmetry.space_group_name_H-M   'P 1'
#
loop_
_entity.id
_entity.type
_entity.pdbx_description
1 polymer ?
#
loop_
_entity_poly.entity_id
_entity_poly.type
_entity_poly.pdbx_seq_one_letter_code
_entity_poly.pdbx_strand_id
1 'polypeptide(L)'
;MLLEYLEEFKDIDFLESIKKYRNIILSKLRYIYEKNEEYKKDLKLYLVLDNIDKKKLEALIDYLLIILLSHTNYFNSFIKEYSEIKKYDLIKKLPNKISVWEFIKTASKSRNNDLHLERLDLENGYVDITEIKEIYAREFIRVELKHLGELAKNVKLPDDEIVKDLLKEINDYLKDKVKYEYTEEIKVNNNILCENIPLEWHPPCIRGILHDILSGGSPSHYARRSFVVYWFCAKFNPNLRPLDKEGNLINISATDITSEENIEKFIDEVIEIFKNVEDFDENKTRYYIMHNIGYKVGHGRFTHCEYCKNWKSDDGKGLSYYCKPDDICKKRNIIHPLDYLCYNINRHLKLKKIKKSKSLIKKEDKNGNNK
;
A
#
# COMPACT_ATOMS: atom_id res chain seq x y z
N MET A 1 8.98 -17.76 22.73
CA MET A 1 8.58 -16.94 21.56
C MET A 1 7.52 -17.72 20.82
N LEU A 2 6.61 -17.06 20.07
CA LEU A 2 5.58 -17.75 19.28
C LEU A 2 6.13 -18.96 18.50
N LEU A 3 7.30 -18.80 17.89
CA LEU A 3 8.01 -19.83 17.13
C LEU A 3 8.24 -21.15 17.89
N GLU A 4 8.40 -21.09 19.20
CA GLU A 4 8.63 -22.27 20.05
C GLU A 4 7.39 -23.18 20.12
N TYR A 5 6.19 -22.64 19.85
CA TYR A 5 4.91 -23.34 19.99
C TYR A 5 4.17 -23.55 18.66
N LEU A 6 4.74 -23.14 17.52
CA LEU A 6 4.04 -23.18 16.24
C LEU A 6 3.60 -24.59 15.84
N GLU A 7 4.44 -25.60 16.06
CA GLU A 7 4.09 -26.99 15.76
C GLU A 7 2.92 -27.48 16.63
N GLU A 8 2.87 -27.09 17.90
CA GLU A 8 1.76 -27.44 18.81
C GLU A 8 0.44 -26.77 18.41
N PHE A 9 0.49 -25.64 17.70
CA PHE A 9 -0.70 -24.88 17.30
C PHE A 9 -1.25 -25.26 15.94
N LYS A 10 -0.59 -26.14 15.18
CA LYS A 10 -1.08 -26.54 13.85
C LYS A 10 -2.40 -27.31 13.91
N ASP A 11 -2.59 -28.09 14.96
CA ASP A 11 -3.73 -29.00 15.10
C ASP A 11 -4.85 -28.45 15.98
N ILE A 12 -4.79 -27.17 16.38
CA ILE A 12 -5.84 -26.58 17.22
C ILE A 12 -7.11 -26.36 16.42
N ASP A 13 -8.27 -26.58 17.06
CA ASP A 13 -9.53 -26.14 16.49
C ASP A 13 -9.58 -24.61 16.50
N PHE A 14 -9.45 -24.02 15.32
CA PHE A 14 -9.43 -22.57 15.14
C PHE A 14 -10.75 -21.92 15.59
N LEU A 15 -11.90 -22.50 15.27
CA LEU A 15 -13.20 -21.92 15.59
C LEU A 15 -13.46 -21.96 17.10
N GLU A 16 -13.17 -23.09 17.73
CA GLU A 16 -13.28 -23.22 19.19
C GLU A 16 -12.33 -22.23 19.89
N SER A 17 -11.09 -22.12 19.40
CA SER A 17 -10.09 -21.20 19.95
C SER A 17 -10.52 -19.74 19.83
N ILE A 18 -11.01 -19.31 18.67
CA ILE A 18 -11.51 -17.94 18.48
C ILE A 18 -12.70 -17.66 19.40
N LYS A 19 -13.65 -18.59 19.49
CA LYS A 19 -14.83 -18.44 20.36
C LYS A 19 -14.42 -18.29 21.82
N LYS A 20 -13.50 -19.14 22.29
CA LYS A 20 -13.02 -19.16 23.67
C LYS A 20 -12.19 -17.92 24.03
N TYR A 21 -11.30 -17.51 23.13
CA TYR A 21 -10.30 -16.47 23.39
C TYR A 21 -10.64 -15.10 22.80
N ARG A 22 -11.85 -14.90 22.26
CA ARG A 22 -12.30 -13.63 21.65
C ARG A 22 -11.95 -12.39 22.47
N ASN A 23 -12.26 -12.39 23.77
CA ASN A 23 -12.06 -11.22 24.64
C ASN A 23 -10.57 -10.90 24.81
N ILE A 24 -9.74 -11.90 25.11
CA ILE A 24 -8.31 -11.71 25.31
C ILE A 24 -7.58 -11.36 23.98
N ILE A 25 -8.09 -11.83 22.84
CA ILE A 25 -7.62 -11.42 21.51
C ILE A 25 -7.85 -9.90 21.33
N LEU A 26 -9.06 -9.42 21.61
CA LEU A 26 -9.41 -8.00 21.47
C LEU A 26 -8.64 -7.12 22.47
N SER A 27 -8.53 -7.53 23.74
CA SER A 27 -7.76 -6.75 24.72
C SER A 27 -6.27 -6.76 24.43
N LYS A 28 -5.71 -7.87 23.91
CA LYS A 28 -4.33 -7.90 23.38
C LYS A 28 -4.13 -6.91 22.25
N LEU A 29 -5.07 -6.85 21.29
CA LEU A 29 -5.02 -5.89 20.20
C LEU A 29 -4.98 -4.44 20.73
N ARG A 30 -5.82 -4.13 21.72
CA ARG A 30 -5.81 -2.81 22.40
C ARG A 30 -4.50 -2.55 23.14
N TYR A 31 -3.93 -3.55 23.79
CA TYR A 31 -2.62 -3.42 24.43
C TYR A 31 -1.52 -3.08 23.42
N ILE A 32 -1.56 -3.66 22.21
CA ILE A 32 -0.55 -3.39 21.19
C ILE A 32 -0.58 -1.91 20.77
N TYR A 33 -1.78 -1.40 20.42
CA TYR A 33 -1.95 -0.06 19.86
C TYR A 33 -2.02 1.06 20.92
N GLU A 34 -2.51 0.78 22.12
CA GLU A 34 -2.80 1.80 23.14
C GLU A 34 -2.13 1.55 24.49
N LYS A 35 -1.39 0.44 24.65
CA LYS A 35 -0.85 -0.02 25.94
C LYS A 35 -1.95 -0.18 27.02
N ASN A 36 -3.17 -0.50 26.58
CA ASN A 36 -4.29 -0.74 27.48
C ASN A 36 -4.04 -1.97 28.38
N GLU A 37 -4.06 -1.75 29.69
CA GLU A 37 -3.75 -2.73 30.73
C GLU A 37 -4.85 -3.80 30.95
N GLU A 38 -6.00 -3.67 30.29
CA GLU A 38 -7.08 -4.68 30.28
C GLU A 38 -6.57 -6.07 29.89
N TYR A 39 -5.66 -6.14 28.92
CA TYR A 39 -5.01 -7.39 28.53
C TYR A 39 -4.36 -8.13 29.70
N LYS A 40 -3.72 -7.40 30.65
CA LYS A 40 -3.09 -8.05 31.81
C LYS A 40 -4.12 -8.63 32.77
N LYS A 41 -5.32 -8.05 32.84
CA LYS A 41 -6.42 -8.58 33.65
C LYS A 41 -7.00 -9.83 33.00
N ASP A 42 -7.30 -9.77 31.70
CA ASP A 42 -7.81 -10.91 30.95
C ASP A 42 -6.83 -12.07 30.97
N LEU A 43 -5.54 -11.79 30.75
CA LEU A 43 -4.51 -12.83 30.79
C LEU A 43 -4.51 -13.56 32.15
N LYS A 44 -4.58 -12.85 33.27
CA LYS A 44 -4.66 -13.48 34.60
C LYS A 44 -5.90 -14.35 34.74
N LEU A 45 -7.05 -13.90 34.24
CA LEU A 45 -8.31 -14.66 34.30
C LEU A 45 -8.20 -15.98 33.53
N TYR A 46 -7.73 -15.94 32.28
CA TYR A 46 -7.59 -17.14 31.45
C TYR A 46 -6.53 -18.12 31.97
N LEU A 47 -5.44 -17.63 32.59
CA LEU A 47 -4.45 -18.52 33.21
C LEU A 47 -5.06 -19.35 34.35
N VAL A 48 -5.97 -18.77 35.13
CA VAL A 48 -6.67 -19.48 36.21
C VAL A 48 -7.70 -20.45 35.66
N LEU A 49 -8.49 -20.02 34.65
CA LEU A 49 -9.57 -20.84 34.09
C LEU A 49 -9.06 -22.06 33.33
N ASP A 50 -8.00 -21.90 32.55
CA ASP A 50 -7.54 -22.94 31.64
C ASP A 50 -6.37 -23.76 32.17
N ASN A 51 -5.74 -23.31 33.27
CA ASN A 51 -4.53 -23.92 33.83
C ASN A 51 -3.41 -24.12 32.77
N ILE A 52 -3.28 -23.14 31.86
CA ILE A 52 -2.27 -23.13 30.78
C ILE A 52 -1.06 -22.31 31.22
N ASP A 53 0.14 -22.73 30.83
CA ASP A 53 1.35 -21.94 31.02
C ASP A 53 1.23 -20.55 30.37
N LYS A 54 1.71 -19.52 31.07
CA LYS A 54 1.61 -18.13 30.60
C LYS A 54 2.22 -17.92 29.22
N LYS A 55 3.42 -18.44 28.96
CA LYS A 55 4.08 -18.24 27.67
C LYS A 55 3.32 -18.93 26.55
N LYS A 56 2.77 -20.12 26.83
CA LYS A 56 1.94 -20.87 25.87
C LYS A 56 0.66 -20.13 25.54
N LEU A 57 -0.07 -19.61 26.53
CA LEU A 57 -1.28 -18.82 26.29
C LEU A 57 -0.96 -17.53 25.51
N GLU A 58 0.07 -16.79 25.90
CA GLU A 58 0.48 -15.59 25.16
C GLU A 58 0.83 -15.91 23.69
N ALA A 59 1.56 -17.01 23.45
CA ALA A 59 1.90 -17.46 22.11
C ALA A 59 0.66 -17.86 21.30
N LEU A 60 -0.32 -18.53 21.92
CA LEU A 60 -1.58 -18.88 21.26
C LEU A 60 -2.36 -17.64 20.83
N ILE A 61 -2.47 -16.63 21.70
CA ILE A 61 -3.16 -15.37 21.35
C ILE A 61 -2.43 -14.64 20.22
N ASP A 62 -1.10 -14.61 20.26
CA ASP A 62 -0.29 -14.00 19.19
C ASP A 62 -0.47 -14.75 17.85
N TYR A 63 -0.55 -16.09 17.89
CA TYR A 63 -0.84 -16.93 16.72
C TYR A 63 -2.20 -16.61 16.09
N LEU A 64 -3.26 -16.58 16.90
CA LEU A 64 -4.62 -16.26 16.43
C LEU A 64 -4.70 -14.84 15.86
N LEU A 65 -4.03 -13.87 16.50
CA LEU A 65 -3.95 -12.49 15.98
C LEU A 65 -3.28 -12.41 14.62
N ILE A 66 -2.18 -13.14 14.39
CA ILE A 66 -1.50 -13.17 13.09
C ILE A 66 -2.42 -13.72 12.02
N ILE A 67 -3.12 -14.84 12.30
CA ILE A 67 -4.07 -15.43 11.36
C ILE A 67 -5.17 -14.43 10.99
N LEU A 68 -5.84 -13.85 11.98
CA LEU A 68 -6.94 -12.90 11.76
C LEU A 68 -6.46 -11.66 11.01
N LEU A 69 -5.39 -11.02 11.49
CA LEU A 69 -4.91 -9.75 10.94
C LEU A 69 -4.31 -9.91 9.55
N SER A 70 -3.72 -11.06 9.21
CA SER A 70 -3.23 -11.34 7.84
C SER A 70 -4.32 -11.25 6.76
N HIS A 71 -5.59 -11.43 7.16
CA HIS A 71 -6.77 -11.29 6.32
C HIS A 71 -7.38 -9.88 6.33
N THR A 72 -6.70 -8.90 6.93
CA THR A 72 -7.11 -7.49 6.99
C THR A 72 -6.12 -6.59 6.29
N ASN A 73 -6.54 -5.36 5.97
CA ASN A 73 -5.64 -4.34 5.42
C ASN A 73 -4.67 -3.76 6.48
N TYR A 74 -4.82 -4.14 7.76
CA TYR A 74 -4.05 -3.60 8.87
C TYR A 74 -2.86 -4.46 9.27
N PHE A 75 -2.61 -5.57 8.56
CA PHE A 75 -1.55 -6.51 8.94
C PHE A 75 -0.16 -5.87 9.03
N ASN A 76 0.20 -5.03 8.06
CA ASN A 76 1.49 -4.33 8.08
C ASN A 76 1.62 -3.36 9.26
N SER A 77 0.51 -2.69 9.63
CA SER A 77 0.47 -1.83 10.81
C SER A 77 0.66 -2.65 12.09
N PHE A 78 -0.01 -3.79 12.18
CA PHE A 78 0.16 -4.72 13.30
C PHE A 78 1.61 -5.21 13.42
N ILE A 79 2.22 -5.63 12.31
CA ILE A 79 3.63 -6.07 12.31
C ILE A 79 4.52 -4.96 12.87
N LYS A 80 4.33 -3.71 12.41
CA LYS A 80 5.11 -2.56 12.90
C LYS A 80 4.97 -2.41 14.41
N GLU A 81 3.76 -2.23 14.92
CA GLU A 81 3.52 -2.01 16.35
C GLU A 81 3.95 -3.20 17.23
N TYR A 82 3.67 -4.42 16.77
CA TYR A 82 4.04 -5.63 17.50
C TYR A 82 5.56 -5.84 17.54
N SER A 83 6.27 -5.57 16.44
CA SER A 83 7.74 -5.67 16.39
C SER A 83 8.42 -4.69 17.35
N GLU A 84 7.88 -3.47 17.49
CA GLU A 84 8.38 -2.47 18.43
C GLU A 84 8.21 -2.90 19.89
N ILE A 85 7.15 -3.63 20.21
CA ILE A 85 6.93 -4.17 21.56
C ILE A 85 7.85 -5.36 21.83
N LYS A 86 7.91 -6.32 20.90
CA LYS A 86 8.58 -7.60 21.12
C LYS A 86 10.08 -7.56 20.94
N LYS A 87 10.66 -6.52 20.32
CA LYS A 87 12.11 -6.40 20.16
C LYS A 87 12.85 -6.55 21.49
N TYR A 88 12.32 -6.00 22.59
CA TYR A 88 12.97 -6.08 23.91
C TYR A 88 13.00 -7.49 24.50
N ASP A 89 12.01 -8.33 24.18
CA ASP A 89 12.02 -9.74 24.58
C ASP A 89 13.10 -10.52 23.82
N LEU A 90 13.30 -10.18 22.53
CA LEU A 90 14.29 -10.82 21.67
C LEU A 90 15.72 -10.35 21.96
N ILE A 91 15.95 -9.06 22.22
CA ILE A 91 17.27 -8.50 22.56
C ILE A 91 17.92 -9.26 23.71
N LYS A 92 17.13 -9.65 24.72
CA LYS A 92 17.59 -10.43 25.89
C LYS A 92 18.11 -11.83 25.53
N LYS A 93 17.65 -12.38 24.40
CA LYS A 93 18.01 -13.72 23.93
C LYS A 93 19.08 -13.70 22.83
N LEU A 94 19.22 -12.57 22.12
CA LEU A 94 20.17 -12.46 21.02
C LEU A 94 21.62 -12.42 21.54
N PRO A 95 22.55 -13.15 20.91
CA PRO A 95 23.97 -12.96 21.14
C PRO A 95 24.44 -11.61 20.54
N ASN A 96 25.64 -11.19 20.90
CA ASN A 96 26.27 -9.99 20.31
C ASN A 96 26.81 -10.24 18.91
N LYS A 97 27.20 -11.50 18.61
CA LYS A 97 27.66 -11.92 17.29
C LYS A 97 26.72 -13.00 16.76
N ILE A 98 26.27 -12.89 15.51
CA ILE A 98 25.41 -13.88 14.85
C ILE A 98 26.02 -14.37 13.53
N SER A 99 25.65 -15.56 13.08
CA SER A 99 26.11 -16.08 11.80
C SER A 99 25.73 -15.13 10.66
N VAL A 100 26.64 -14.89 9.73
CA VAL A 100 26.41 -14.03 8.55
C VAL A 100 25.18 -14.47 7.76
N TRP A 101 24.91 -15.77 7.68
CA TRP A 101 23.75 -16.30 6.98
C TRP A 101 22.44 -15.97 7.68
N GLU A 102 22.43 -16.02 9.01
CA GLU A 102 21.27 -15.62 9.82
C GLU A 102 21.03 -14.12 9.68
N PHE A 103 22.10 -13.32 9.76
CA PHE A 103 22.03 -11.87 9.58
C PHE A 103 21.44 -11.50 8.22
N ILE A 104 21.97 -12.07 7.13
CA ILE A 104 21.52 -11.80 5.76
C ILE A 104 20.03 -12.14 5.58
N LYS A 105 19.54 -13.25 6.14
CA LYS A 105 18.12 -13.67 6.02
C LYS A 105 17.15 -12.57 6.47
N THR A 106 17.53 -11.81 7.48
CA THR A 106 16.77 -10.67 8.00
C THR A 106 17.13 -9.37 7.29
N ALA A 107 18.42 -9.04 7.25
CA ALA A 107 18.94 -7.78 6.75
C ALA A 107 18.62 -7.53 5.27
N SER A 108 18.66 -8.57 4.43
CA SER A 108 18.39 -8.43 2.98
C SER A 108 16.95 -8.00 2.68
N LYS A 109 16.03 -8.16 3.64
CA LYS A 109 14.63 -7.76 3.53
C LYS A 109 14.37 -6.38 4.15
N SER A 110 15.41 -5.75 4.72
CA SER A 110 15.30 -4.45 5.35
C SER A 110 15.58 -3.31 4.38
N ARG A 111 15.00 -2.15 4.70
CA ARG A 111 15.33 -0.87 4.09
C ARG A 111 16.20 -0.01 5.02
N ASN A 112 16.55 -0.51 6.20
CA ASN A 112 17.43 0.22 7.11
C ASN A 112 18.88 0.02 6.68
N ASN A 113 19.53 1.12 6.29
CA ASN A 113 20.93 1.13 5.90
C ASN A 113 21.88 0.69 7.04
N ASP A 114 21.46 0.76 8.30
CA ASP A 114 22.26 0.28 9.45
C ASP A 114 22.40 -1.24 9.47
N LEU A 115 21.54 -1.96 8.73
CA LEU A 115 21.61 -3.41 8.55
C LEU A 115 22.38 -3.81 7.29
N HIS A 116 23.04 -2.87 6.62
CA HIS A 116 23.90 -3.19 5.50
C HIS A 116 25.19 -3.86 5.98
N LEU A 117 25.49 -5.04 5.43
CA LEU A 117 26.63 -5.85 5.86
C LEU A 117 27.96 -5.11 5.69
N GLU A 118 28.09 -4.25 4.66
CA GLU A 118 29.31 -3.46 4.44
C GLU A 118 29.62 -2.43 5.53
N ARG A 119 28.70 -2.22 6.49
CA ARG A 119 28.85 -1.27 7.60
C ARG A 119 29.09 -1.93 8.94
N LEU A 120 29.24 -3.24 8.98
CA LEU A 120 29.34 -4.02 10.20
C LEU A 120 30.62 -4.85 10.23
N ASP A 121 31.11 -5.10 11.43
CA ASP A 121 32.28 -5.93 11.63
C ASP A 121 31.91 -7.40 11.41
N LEU A 122 32.60 -8.02 10.45
CA LEU A 122 32.48 -9.43 10.08
C LEU A 122 33.80 -10.15 10.40
N GLU A 123 33.76 -11.10 11.32
CA GLU A 123 34.91 -11.92 11.69
C GLU A 123 34.53 -13.39 11.71
N ASN A 124 35.31 -14.22 11.01
CA ASN A 124 35.15 -15.69 11.00
C ASN A 124 33.72 -16.16 10.68
N GLY A 125 33.01 -15.44 9.80
CA GLY A 125 31.63 -15.77 9.41
C GLY A 125 30.55 -15.29 10.37
N TYR A 126 30.89 -14.47 11.37
CA TYR A 126 29.96 -13.86 12.31
C TYR A 126 29.96 -12.35 12.20
N VAL A 127 28.76 -11.76 12.22
CA VAL A 127 28.51 -10.31 12.19
C VAL A 127 28.32 -9.83 13.63
N ASP A 128 29.07 -8.80 14.05
CA ASP A 128 28.82 -8.12 15.31
C ASP A 128 27.60 -7.21 15.19
N ILE A 129 26.57 -7.51 15.97
CA ILE A 129 25.31 -6.77 15.99
C ILE A 129 25.14 -5.98 17.29
N THR A 130 26.17 -5.83 18.12
CA THR A 130 26.06 -5.21 19.45
C THR A 130 25.46 -3.81 19.39
N GLU A 131 25.94 -2.96 18.48
CA GLU A 131 25.48 -1.58 18.33
C GLU A 131 24.11 -1.47 17.65
N ILE A 132 23.78 -2.43 16.79
CA ILE A 132 22.53 -2.46 16.00
C ILE A 132 21.51 -3.45 16.54
N LYS A 133 21.71 -3.98 17.75
CA LYS A 133 20.98 -5.14 18.28
C LYS A 133 19.47 -4.90 18.35
N GLU A 134 19.09 -3.68 18.71
CA GLU A 134 17.69 -3.26 18.73
C GLU A 134 17.07 -3.22 17.33
N ILE A 135 17.78 -2.62 16.38
CA ILE A 135 17.35 -2.50 14.98
C ILE A 135 17.18 -3.89 14.38
N TYR A 136 18.17 -4.75 14.57
CA TYR A 136 18.16 -6.13 14.10
C TYR A 136 17.02 -6.93 14.74
N ALA A 137 16.82 -6.84 16.06
CA ALA A 137 15.76 -7.55 16.77
C ALA A 137 14.36 -7.17 16.26
N ARG A 138 14.10 -5.88 16.08
CA ARG A 138 12.84 -5.40 15.50
C ARG A 138 12.66 -5.96 14.10
N GLU A 139 13.69 -5.88 13.27
CA GLU A 139 13.63 -6.31 11.88
C GLU A 139 13.44 -7.82 11.73
N PHE A 140 14.10 -8.61 12.57
CA PHE A 140 13.94 -10.05 12.65
C PHE A 140 12.47 -10.41 12.90
N ILE A 141 11.85 -9.78 13.91
CA ILE A 141 10.43 -10.00 14.23
C ILE A 141 9.55 -9.58 13.05
N ARG A 142 9.84 -8.42 12.42
CA ARG A 142 9.09 -7.93 11.25
C ARG A 142 9.11 -8.93 10.10
N VAL A 143 10.30 -9.45 9.77
CA VAL A 143 10.51 -10.43 8.70
C VAL A 143 9.76 -11.73 8.99
N GLU A 144 9.85 -12.21 10.23
CA GLU A 144 9.21 -13.47 10.64
C GLU A 144 7.69 -13.36 10.63
N LEU A 145 7.12 -12.29 11.20
CA LEU A 145 5.67 -12.07 11.18
C LEU A 145 5.13 -11.92 9.75
N LYS A 146 5.88 -11.24 8.87
CA LYS A 146 5.49 -11.13 7.47
C LYS A 146 5.40 -12.51 6.82
N HIS A 147 6.39 -13.37 7.07
CA HIS A 147 6.40 -14.74 6.56
C HIS A 147 5.21 -15.56 7.11
N LEU A 148 4.97 -15.54 8.42
CA LEU A 148 3.85 -16.25 9.03
C LEU A 148 2.49 -15.77 8.51
N GLY A 149 2.32 -14.46 8.31
CA GLY A 149 1.09 -13.92 7.74
C GLY A 149 0.90 -14.26 6.27
N GLU A 150 1.96 -14.34 5.47
CA GLU A 150 1.88 -14.83 4.09
C GLU A 150 1.41 -16.29 4.04
N LEU A 151 1.93 -17.13 4.94
CA LEU A 151 1.47 -18.51 5.09
C LEU A 151 -0.01 -18.57 5.51
N ALA A 152 -0.40 -17.79 6.52
CA ALA A 152 -1.78 -17.76 7.01
C ALA A 152 -2.76 -17.26 5.93
N LYS A 153 -2.41 -16.21 5.18
CA LYS A 153 -3.25 -15.63 4.13
C LYS A 153 -3.51 -16.58 2.96
N ASN A 154 -2.63 -17.55 2.72
CA ASN A 154 -2.83 -18.56 1.68
C ASN A 154 -3.90 -19.58 2.05
N VAL A 155 -4.31 -19.63 3.32
CA VAL A 155 -5.39 -20.50 3.81
C VAL A 155 -6.65 -19.66 3.99
N LYS A 156 -7.73 -20.00 3.28
CA LYS A 156 -9.00 -19.29 3.42
C LYS A 156 -9.57 -19.51 4.81
N LEU A 157 -9.95 -18.43 5.50
CA LEU A 157 -10.64 -18.54 6.78
C LEU A 157 -12.00 -19.25 6.63
N PRO A 158 -12.45 -19.99 7.67
CA PRO A 158 -13.79 -20.57 7.69
C PRO A 158 -14.87 -19.50 7.48
N ASP A 159 -15.89 -19.83 6.69
CA ASP A 159 -17.07 -18.98 6.49
C ASP A 159 -18.06 -19.14 7.64
N ASP A 160 -17.67 -18.61 8.81
CA ASP A 160 -18.43 -18.69 10.06
C ASP A 160 -18.74 -17.29 10.61
N GLU A 161 -19.93 -17.10 11.18
CA GLU A 161 -20.38 -15.81 11.72
C GLU A 161 -19.48 -15.29 12.84
N ILE A 162 -18.92 -16.16 13.69
CA ILE A 162 -18.01 -15.76 14.77
C ILE A 162 -16.74 -15.11 14.19
N VAL A 163 -16.23 -15.66 13.09
CA VAL A 163 -15.04 -15.13 12.41
C VAL A 163 -15.35 -13.79 11.75
N LYS A 164 -16.48 -13.69 11.05
CA LYS A 164 -16.94 -12.44 10.40
C LYS A 164 -17.12 -11.32 11.42
N ASP A 165 -17.80 -11.60 12.53
CA ASP A 165 -18.05 -10.63 13.59
C ASP A 165 -16.73 -10.14 14.22
N LEU A 166 -15.83 -11.07 14.54
CA LEU A 166 -14.54 -10.70 15.13
C LEU A 166 -13.69 -9.87 14.16
N LEU A 167 -13.64 -10.25 12.88
CA LEU A 167 -12.94 -9.46 11.86
C LEU A 167 -13.56 -8.07 11.69
N LYS A 168 -14.89 -7.97 11.74
CA LYS A 168 -15.58 -6.68 11.71
C LYS A 168 -15.19 -5.81 12.91
N GLU A 169 -15.21 -6.35 14.12
CA GLU A 169 -14.77 -5.63 15.33
C GLU A 169 -13.33 -5.17 15.25
N ILE A 170 -12.42 -6.03 14.79
CA ILE A 170 -11.00 -5.70 14.58
C ILE A 170 -10.88 -4.55 13.56
N ASN A 171 -11.58 -4.64 12.44
CA ASN A 171 -11.56 -3.61 11.40
C ASN A 171 -12.12 -2.28 11.90
N ASP A 172 -13.24 -2.32 12.63
CA ASP A 172 -13.87 -1.14 13.21
C ASP A 172 -13.01 -0.48 14.29
N TYR A 173 -12.27 -1.27 15.07
CA TYR A 173 -11.32 -0.75 16.04
C TYR A 173 -10.11 -0.11 15.36
N LEU A 174 -9.53 -0.76 14.35
CA LEU A 174 -8.27 -0.33 13.74
C LEU A 174 -8.42 0.81 12.75
N LYS A 175 -9.59 0.99 12.11
CA LYS A 175 -9.80 2.06 11.11
C LYS A 175 -9.47 3.45 11.65
N ASP A 176 -9.75 3.71 12.93
CA ASP A 176 -9.53 5.02 13.56
C ASP A 176 -8.10 5.17 14.13
N LYS A 177 -7.38 4.05 14.29
CA LYS A 177 -6.05 3.99 14.92
C LYS A 177 -4.93 3.95 13.90
N VAL A 178 -5.18 3.37 12.74
CA VAL A 178 -4.19 3.23 11.67
C VAL A 178 -4.43 4.31 10.62
N LYS A 179 -3.71 5.42 10.75
CA LYS A 179 -3.65 6.47 9.73
C LYS A 179 -2.37 6.34 8.93
N TYR A 180 -2.48 6.34 7.61
CA TYR A 180 -1.30 6.40 6.75
C TYR A 180 -0.80 7.84 6.66
N GLU A 181 0.51 8.03 6.53
CA GLU A 181 1.06 9.38 6.36
C GLU A 181 0.57 9.98 5.03
N TYR A 182 -0.30 10.98 5.13
CA TYR A 182 -0.62 11.84 4.00
C TYR A 182 0.61 12.68 3.65
N THR A 183 0.97 12.71 2.37
CA THR A 183 2.05 13.56 1.86
C THR A 183 1.43 14.69 1.05
N GLU A 184 1.97 15.91 1.10
CA GLU A 184 1.45 17.02 0.30
C GLU A 184 1.49 16.72 -1.22
N GLU A 185 0.39 16.99 -1.91
CA GLU A 185 0.14 16.58 -3.30
C GLU A 185 -0.09 17.81 -4.18
N ILE A 186 0.17 17.66 -5.48
CA ILE A 186 -0.16 18.70 -6.45
C ILE A 186 -1.56 18.45 -6.99
N LYS A 187 -2.47 19.38 -6.73
CA LYS A 187 -3.85 19.34 -7.21
C LYS A 187 -4.13 20.45 -8.22
N VAL A 188 -5.06 20.19 -9.13
CA VAL A 188 -5.66 21.19 -10.03
C VAL A 188 -6.96 21.71 -9.42
N ASN A 189 -7.44 22.85 -9.87
CA ASN A 189 -8.73 23.35 -9.40
C ASN A 189 -9.88 22.50 -9.99
N ASN A 190 -10.89 22.14 -9.18
CA ASN A 190 -11.88 21.08 -9.47
C ASN A 190 -12.80 21.34 -10.68
N ASN A 191 -12.79 22.54 -11.27
CA ASN A 191 -13.67 22.90 -12.39
C ASN A 191 -13.05 22.59 -13.77
N ILE A 192 -12.10 21.66 -13.86
CA ILE A 192 -11.35 21.39 -15.09
C ILE A 192 -11.51 19.93 -15.49
N LEU A 193 -12.51 19.67 -16.34
CA LEU A 193 -12.50 18.52 -17.23
C LEU A 193 -11.49 18.82 -18.34
N CYS A 194 -10.38 18.10 -18.35
CA CYS A 194 -9.42 18.17 -19.45
C CYS A 194 -9.78 17.12 -20.50
N GLU A 195 -10.76 17.42 -21.35
CA GLU A 195 -11.16 16.52 -22.44
C GLU A 195 -10.02 16.22 -23.42
N ASN A 196 -9.03 17.11 -23.53
CA ASN A 196 -7.86 16.97 -24.40
C ASN A 196 -6.57 17.26 -23.63
N ILE A 197 -6.09 16.26 -22.87
CA ILE A 197 -4.77 16.32 -22.24
C ILE A 197 -3.71 16.01 -23.30
N PRO A 198 -2.78 16.93 -23.59
CA PRO A 198 -1.68 16.64 -24.51
C PRO A 198 -0.83 15.48 -24.02
N LEU A 199 -0.40 14.61 -24.93
CA LEU A 199 0.32 13.39 -24.58
C LEU A 199 1.57 13.70 -23.72
N GLU A 200 2.29 14.78 -24.04
CA GLU A 200 3.50 15.22 -23.38
C GLU A 200 3.30 15.71 -21.93
N TRP A 201 2.06 15.94 -21.50
CA TRP A 201 1.75 16.28 -20.11
C TRP A 201 1.66 15.06 -19.21
N HIS A 202 1.56 13.86 -19.79
CA HIS A 202 1.63 12.62 -19.04
C HIS A 202 3.08 12.27 -18.66
N PRO A 203 3.30 11.65 -17.48
CA PRO A 203 4.63 11.30 -17.03
C PRO A 203 5.28 10.26 -17.96
N PRO A 204 6.62 10.25 -18.03
CA PRO A 204 7.37 9.36 -18.92
C PRO A 204 7.03 7.88 -18.71
N CYS A 205 6.71 7.45 -17.48
CA CYS A 205 6.33 6.06 -17.20
C CYS A 205 5.02 5.64 -17.88
N ILE A 206 3.99 6.49 -17.84
CA ILE A 206 2.70 6.20 -18.48
C ILE A 206 2.83 6.27 -20.00
N ARG A 207 3.56 7.27 -20.52
CA ARG A 207 3.85 7.35 -21.97
C ARG A 207 4.60 6.11 -22.45
N GLY A 208 5.56 5.63 -21.66
CA GLY A 208 6.30 4.40 -21.95
C GLY A 208 5.39 3.19 -22.09
N ILE A 209 4.43 3.01 -21.16
CA ILE A 209 3.45 1.91 -21.24
C ILE A 209 2.56 2.06 -22.48
N LEU A 210 2.06 3.27 -22.76
CA LEU A 210 1.23 3.51 -23.94
C LEU A 210 1.99 3.16 -25.23
N HIS A 211 3.25 3.60 -25.35
CA HIS A 211 4.07 3.29 -26.51
C HIS A 211 4.33 1.79 -26.66
N ASP A 212 4.59 1.09 -25.55
CA ASP A 212 4.78 -0.35 -25.56
C ASP A 212 3.52 -1.06 -26.08
N ILE A 213 2.34 -0.75 -25.52
CA ILE A 213 1.04 -1.27 -25.96
C ILE A 213 0.80 -1.00 -27.46
N LEU A 214 0.96 0.25 -27.89
CA LEU A 214 0.68 0.64 -29.27
C LEU A 214 1.63 -0.01 -30.28
N SER A 215 2.86 -0.33 -29.87
CA SER A 215 3.84 -1.06 -30.67
C SER A 215 3.60 -2.58 -30.72
N GLY A 216 2.55 -3.06 -30.05
CA GLY A 216 2.22 -4.49 -29.92
C GLY A 216 2.99 -5.21 -28.82
N GLY A 217 3.66 -4.47 -27.94
CA GLY A 217 4.30 -5.00 -26.75
C GLY A 217 3.29 -5.55 -25.74
N SER A 218 3.80 -6.30 -24.76
CA SER A 218 2.99 -6.96 -23.73
C SER A 218 3.43 -6.48 -22.34
N PRO A 219 2.96 -5.30 -21.88
CA PRO A 219 3.32 -4.79 -20.57
C PRO A 219 2.91 -5.75 -19.46
N SER A 220 3.63 -5.72 -18.35
CA SER A 220 3.29 -6.54 -17.18
C SER A 220 1.87 -6.25 -16.68
N HIS A 221 1.25 -7.22 -16.00
CA HIS A 221 -0.07 -7.06 -15.41
C HIS A 221 -0.20 -5.79 -14.54
N TYR A 222 0.84 -5.47 -13.75
CA TYR A 222 0.87 -4.25 -12.94
C TYR A 222 1.01 -2.98 -13.78
N ALA A 223 1.77 -3.01 -14.88
CA ALA A 223 1.90 -1.88 -15.79
C ALA A 223 0.57 -1.58 -16.51
N ARG A 224 -0.09 -2.62 -17.07
CA ARG A 224 -1.44 -2.49 -17.65
C ARG A 224 -2.42 -1.88 -16.65
N ARG A 225 -2.38 -2.34 -15.40
CA ARG A 225 -3.28 -1.87 -14.33
C ARG A 225 -3.06 -0.41 -14.02
N SER A 226 -1.79 -0.06 -13.83
CA SER A 226 -1.38 1.30 -13.49
C SER A 226 -1.72 2.26 -14.62
N PHE A 227 -1.61 1.82 -15.88
CA PHE A 227 -2.03 2.58 -17.05
C PHE A 227 -3.53 2.84 -17.04
N VAL A 228 -4.37 1.79 -16.99
CA VAL A 228 -5.85 1.93 -17.01
C VAL A 228 -6.34 2.87 -15.92
N VAL A 229 -5.90 2.63 -14.69
CA VAL A 229 -6.30 3.41 -13.52
C VAL A 229 -5.84 4.86 -13.64
N TYR A 230 -4.57 5.08 -14.01
CA TYR A 230 -4.04 6.42 -14.20
C TYR A 230 -4.80 7.17 -15.30
N TRP A 231 -5.07 6.50 -16.43
CA TRP A 231 -5.70 7.10 -17.61
C TRP A 231 -7.13 7.54 -17.28
N PHE A 232 -7.87 6.72 -16.52
CA PHE A 232 -9.19 7.08 -15.99
C PHE A 232 -9.12 8.31 -15.10
N CYS A 233 -8.23 8.31 -14.09
CA CYS A 233 -8.06 9.46 -13.21
C CYS A 233 -7.64 10.71 -13.98
N ALA A 234 -6.71 10.60 -14.92
CA ALA A 234 -6.24 11.73 -15.71
C ALA A 234 -7.40 12.42 -16.43
N LYS A 235 -8.34 11.64 -17.00
CA LYS A 235 -9.48 12.15 -17.75
C LYS A 235 -10.58 12.74 -16.86
N PHE A 236 -10.95 12.06 -15.77
CA PHE A 236 -12.15 12.41 -15.00
C PHE A 236 -11.87 13.04 -13.62
N ASN A 237 -10.77 12.70 -12.96
CA ASN A 237 -10.42 13.27 -11.66
C ASN A 237 -8.89 13.20 -11.40
N PRO A 238 -8.10 14.13 -11.94
CA PRO A 238 -6.64 14.12 -11.79
C PRO A 238 -6.19 14.38 -10.34
N ASN A 239 -7.09 14.82 -9.47
CA ASN A 239 -6.85 15.04 -8.04
C ASN A 239 -7.03 13.79 -7.18
N LEU A 240 -7.55 12.69 -7.75
CA LEU A 240 -7.78 11.45 -7.01
C LEU A 240 -6.46 10.81 -6.60
N ARG A 241 -6.37 10.41 -5.34
CA ARG A 241 -5.19 9.81 -4.71
C ARG A 241 -5.61 8.64 -3.83
N PRO A 242 -4.70 7.72 -3.50
CA PRO A 242 -5.02 6.59 -2.63
C PRO A 242 -5.49 6.99 -1.23
N LEU A 243 -5.03 8.14 -0.72
CA LEU A 243 -5.28 8.60 0.64
C LEU A 243 -5.98 9.97 0.66
N ASP A 244 -6.87 10.17 1.63
CA ASP A 244 -7.39 11.49 1.97
C ASP A 244 -6.42 12.27 2.87
N LYS A 245 -6.77 13.51 3.22
CA LYS A 245 -5.91 14.40 4.04
C LYS A 245 -5.71 13.86 5.46
N GLU A 246 -6.65 13.06 5.92
CA GLU A 246 -6.66 12.42 7.22
C GLU A 246 -5.87 11.09 7.22
N GLY A 247 -5.36 10.66 6.07
CA GLY A 247 -4.57 9.44 5.91
C GLY A 247 -5.39 8.17 5.75
N ASN A 248 -6.70 8.28 5.49
CA ASN A 248 -7.58 7.13 5.23
C ASN A 248 -7.52 6.73 3.77
N LEU A 249 -7.70 5.44 3.50
CA LEU A 249 -7.84 4.94 2.13
C LEU A 249 -9.14 5.44 1.50
N ILE A 250 -9.03 6.07 0.34
CA ILE A 250 -10.19 6.51 -0.43
C ILE A 250 -10.83 5.28 -1.07
N ASN A 251 -12.10 5.02 -0.73
CA ASN A 251 -12.85 3.88 -1.23
C ASN A 251 -14.06 4.32 -2.06
N ILE A 252 -13.82 4.60 -3.33
CA ILE A 252 -14.83 5.06 -4.30
C ILE A 252 -14.85 4.13 -5.52
N SER A 253 -15.87 4.27 -6.35
CA SER A 253 -16.10 3.57 -7.62
C SER A 253 -16.03 4.55 -8.80
N ALA A 254 -15.97 4.05 -10.04
CA ALA A 254 -16.02 4.91 -11.22
C ALA A 254 -17.31 5.76 -11.28
N THR A 255 -18.44 5.22 -10.81
CA THR A 255 -19.74 5.91 -10.76
C THR A 255 -19.78 7.06 -9.75
N ASP A 256 -18.88 7.09 -8.77
CA ASP A 256 -18.72 8.23 -7.86
C ASP A 256 -17.93 9.38 -8.51
N ILE A 257 -17.25 9.11 -9.64
CA ILE A 257 -16.34 10.05 -10.31
C ILE A 257 -17.00 10.67 -11.56
N THR A 258 -17.71 9.88 -12.35
CA THR A 258 -18.36 10.35 -13.59
C THR A 258 -19.60 9.53 -13.95
N SER A 259 -20.34 9.95 -14.98
CA SER A 259 -21.55 9.27 -15.44
C SER A 259 -21.24 7.93 -16.11
N GLU A 260 -22.19 6.99 -16.09
CA GLU A 260 -22.05 5.68 -16.75
C GLU A 260 -21.74 5.80 -18.25
N GLU A 261 -22.36 6.77 -18.94
CA GLU A 261 -22.09 7.02 -20.36
C GLU A 261 -20.61 7.36 -20.60
N ASN A 262 -20.00 8.18 -19.74
CA ASN A 262 -18.58 8.53 -19.84
C ASN A 262 -17.68 7.34 -19.50
N ILE A 263 -18.11 6.48 -18.57
CA ILE A 263 -17.37 5.26 -18.19
C ILE A 263 -17.35 4.28 -19.37
N GLU A 264 -18.50 3.99 -20.00
CA GLU A 264 -18.56 3.07 -21.13
C GLU A 264 -17.75 3.59 -22.32
N LYS A 265 -17.84 4.89 -22.64
CA LYS A 265 -16.98 5.52 -23.66
C LYS A 265 -15.49 5.36 -23.35
N PHE A 266 -15.10 5.57 -22.10
CA PHE A 266 -13.71 5.37 -21.68
C PHE A 266 -13.28 3.91 -21.82
N ILE A 267 -14.14 2.96 -21.46
CA ILE A 267 -13.84 1.53 -21.60
C ILE A 267 -13.58 1.19 -23.07
N ASP A 268 -14.44 1.66 -23.99
CA ASP A 268 -14.28 1.42 -25.41
C ASP A 268 -12.98 2.05 -25.95
N GLU A 269 -12.68 3.30 -25.56
CA GLU A 269 -11.41 3.96 -25.91
C GLU A 269 -10.17 3.17 -25.45
N VAL A 270 -10.20 2.63 -24.22
CA VAL A 270 -9.08 1.84 -23.70
C VAL A 270 -9.00 0.47 -24.37
N ILE A 271 -10.13 -0.17 -24.69
CA ILE A 271 -10.13 -1.42 -25.47
C ILE A 271 -9.44 -1.20 -26.81
N GLU A 272 -9.76 -0.10 -27.53
CA GLU A 272 -9.08 0.25 -28.79
C GLU A 272 -7.56 0.39 -28.62
N ILE A 273 -7.10 0.99 -27.52
CA ILE A 273 -5.65 1.09 -27.22
C ILE A 273 -5.02 -0.30 -27.08
N PHE A 274 -5.71 -1.24 -26.42
CA PHE A 274 -5.18 -2.57 -26.12
C PHE A 274 -5.27 -3.58 -27.28
N LYS A 275 -5.97 -3.27 -28.38
CA LYS A 275 -6.15 -4.17 -29.52
C LYS A 275 -4.86 -4.74 -30.12
N ASN A 276 -3.76 -4.00 -30.02
CA ASN A 276 -2.48 -4.40 -30.60
C ASN A 276 -1.66 -5.33 -29.68
N VAL A 277 -2.07 -5.51 -28.42
CA VAL A 277 -1.34 -6.35 -27.46
C VAL A 277 -1.45 -7.82 -27.86
N GLU A 278 -0.34 -8.56 -27.76
CA GLU A 278 -0.22 -9.95 -28.21
C GLU A 278 -1.32 -10.90 -27.68
N ASP A 279 -1.72 -10.75 -26.40
CA ASP A 279 -2.72 -11.59 -25.74
C ASP A 279 -4.12 -10.96 -25.70
N PHE A 280 -4.41 -10.01 -26.59
CA PHE A 280 -5.67 -9.26 -26.57
C PHE A 280 -6.89 -10.16 -26.78
N ASP A 281 -7.82 -10.04 -25.83
CA ASP A 281 -9.18 -10.58 -25.88
C ASP A 281 -10.12 -9.48 -25.39
N GLU A 282 -11.09 -9.12 -26.21
CA GLU A 282 -11.97 -7.96 -25.97
C GLU A 282 -12.79 -8.13 -24.67
N ASN A 283 -13.37 -9.31 -24.45
CA ASN A 283 -14.22 -9.59 -23.29
C ASN A 283 -13.39 -9.56 -21.99
N LYS A 284 -12.22 -10.20 -21.99
CA LYS A 284 -11.31 -10.19 -20.85
C LYS A 284 -10.77 -8.79 -20.57
N THR A 285 -10.41 -8.05 -21.61
CA THR A 285 -9.92 -6.68 -21.50
C THR A 285 -11.00 -5.75 -20.94
N ARG A 286 -12.24 -5.85 -21.42
CA ARG A 286 -13.39 -5.12 -20.89
C ARG A 286 -13.59 -5.41 -19.40
N TYR A 287 -13.68 -6.69 -19.04
CA TYR A 287 -13.81 -7.11 -17.64
C TYR A 287 -12.67 -6.59 -16.77
N TYR A 288 -11.44 -6.67 -17.26
CA TYR A 288 -10.25 -6.17 -16.58
C TYR A 288 -10.32 -4.66 -16.31
N ILE A 289 -10.70 -3.86 -17.31
CA ILE A 289 -10.83 -2.41 -17.15
C ILE A 289 -11.91 -2.10 -16.11
N MET A 290 -13.09 -2.71 -16.27
CA MET A 290 -14.23 -2.55 -15.36
C MET A 290 -13.86 -2.89 -13.90
N HIS A 291 -13.14 -3.99 -13.68
CA HIS A 291 -12.68 -4.39 -12.36
C HIS A 291 -11.75 -3.34 -11.73
N ASN A 292 -10.78 -2.84 -12.48
CA ASN A 292 -9.77 -1.92 -11.95
C ASN A 292 -10.33 -0.53 -11.65
N ILE A 293 -11.33 -0.06 -12.40
CA ILE A 293 -12.02 1.20 -12.11
C ILE A 293 -13.21 1.02 -11.14
N GLY A 294 -13.47 -0.20 -10.68
CA GLY A 294 -14.56 -0.49 -9.75
C GLY A 294 -15.96 -0.28 -10.33
N TYR A 295 -16.18 -0.67 -11.59
CA TYR A 295 -17.44 -0.50 -12.30
C TYR A 295 -18.12 -1.84 -12.60
N LYS A 296 -19.35 -2.04 -12.10
CA LYS A 296 -20.24 -3.21 -12.34
C LYS A 296 -19.69 -4.61 -12.01
N VAL A 297 -18.40 -4.79 -11.75
CA VAL A 297 -17.77 -6.08 -11.45
C VAL A 297 -16.77 -5.98 -10.28
N GLY A 298 -16.42 -7.12 -9.69
CA GLY A 298 -15.48 -7.21 -8.58
C GLY A 298 -16.06 -6.68 -7.27
N HIS A 299 -15.20 -6.09 -6.43
CA HIS A 299 -15.61 -5.54 -5.12
C HIS A 299 -16.29 -4.16 -5.20
N GLY A 300 -16.51 -3.63 -6.42
CA GLY A 300 -17.11 -2.31 -6.64
C GLY A 300 -16.22 -1.15 -6.19
N ARG A 301 -14.90 -1.35 -6.17
CA ARG A 301 -13.92 -0.38 -5.64
C ARG A 301 -12.85 -0.07 -6.67
N PHE A 302 -12.52 1.21 -6.76
CA PHE A 302 -11.46 1.73 -7.62
C PHE A 302 -10.10 1.25 -7.11
N THR A 303 -9.32 0.64 -7.98
CA THR A 303 -7.91 0.35 -7.70
C THR A 303 -7.11 1.62 -7.91
N HIS A 304 -6.24 1.99 -6.97
CA HIS A 304 -5.47 3.23 -7.08
C HIS A 304 -4.17 3.07 -7.88
N CYS A 305 -3.73 4.18 -8.49
CA CYS A 305 -2.42 4.26 -9.12
C CYS A 305 -1.32 4.24 -8.03
N GLU A 306 -0.21 3.58 -8.32
CA GLU A 306 0.89 3.42 -7.38
C GLU A 306 1.70 4.72 -7.26
N TYR A 307 2.16 5.05 -6.04
CA TYR A 307 3.10 6.14 -5.81
C TYR A 307 4.43 5.92 -6.53
N CYS A 308 5.10 7.00 -6.97
CA CYS A 308 6.36 6.95 -7.72
C CYS A 308 7.45 6.11 -7.04
N LYS A 309 7.47 6.03 -5.70
CA LYS A 309 8.39 5.15 -4.95
C LYS A 309 8.24 3.67 -5.34
N ASN A 310 7.02 3.20 -5.56
CA ASN A 310 6.69 1.83 -5.95
C ASN A 310 6.98 1.57 -7.43
N TRP A 311 7.07 2.61 -8.27
CA TRP A 311 7.57 2.49 -9.63
C TRP A 311 9.09 2.36 -9.65
N LYS A 312 9.82 3.06 -8.79
CA LYS A 312 11.29 3.01 -8.73
C LYS A 312 11.81 1.68 -8.17
N SER A 313 11.12 1.15 -7.17
CA SER A 313 11.46 -0.10 -6.50
C SER A 313 10.20 -0.95 -6.38
N ASP A 314 9.97 -1.77 -7.40
CA ASP A 314 8.69 -2.43 -7.66
C ASP A 314 8.68 -3.91 -7.28
N ASP A 315 9.73 -4.42 -6.63
CA ASP A 315 9.88 -5.79 -6.18
C ASP A 315 9.57 -6.83 -7.29
N GLY A 316 9.93 -6.53 -8.55
CA GLY A 316 9.73 -7.43 -9.69
C GLY A 316 8.36 -7.32 -10.39
N LYS A 317 7.55 -6.31 -10.09
CA LYS A 317 6.24 -6.08 -10.73
C LYS A 317 6.31 -5.59 -12.19
N GLY A 318 7.49 -5.22 -12.68
CA GLY A 318 7.73 -4.71 -14.04
C GLY A 318 7.36 -3.22 -14.25
N LEU A 319 7.03 -2.48 -13.20
CA LEU A 319 6.83 -1.02 -13.24
C LEU A 319 8.15 -0.25 -13.37
N SER A 320 9.22 -0.76 -12.76
CA SER A 320 10.55 -0.13 -12.78
C SER A 320 11.14 -0.02 -14.18
N TYR A 321 10.78 -0.96 -15.05
CA TYR A 321 11.10 -0.93 -16.48
C TYR A 321 10.65 0.37 -17.19
N TYR A 322 9.48 0.90 -16.80
CA TYR A 322 8.91 2.13 -17.37
C TYR A 322 9.35 3.39 -16.64
N CYS A 323 9.94 3.28 -15.45
CA CYS A 323 10.34 4.43 -14.66
C CYS A 323 11.63 5.05 -15.22
N LYS A 324 11.49 6.00 -16.15
CA LYS A 324 12.58 6.81 -16.73
C LYS A 324 12.41 8.29 -16.34
N PRO A 325 12.83 8.71 -15.13
CA PRO A 325 12.48 10.03 -14.59
C PRO A 325 13.14 11.18 -15.34
N ASP A 326 12.34 12.18 -15.73
CA ASP A 326 12.80 13.46 -16.26
C ASP A 326 12.95 14.53 -15.16
N ASP A 327 13.22 15.78 -15.55
CA ASP A 327 13.43 16.89 -14.62
C ASP A 327 12.20 17.30 -13.83
N ILE A 328 10.98 17.03 -14.34
CA ILE A 328 9.75 17.23 -13.57
C ILE A 328 9.63 16.11 -12.55
N CYS A 329 9.84 14.85 -12.93
CA CYS A 329 9.80 13.71 -12.01
C CYS A 329 10.78 13.83 -10.83
N LYS A 330 11.91 14.53 -11.01
CA LYS A 330 12.92 14.75 -9.97
C LYS A 330 12.55 15.84 -8.95
N LYS A 331 11.47 16.59 -9.17
CA LYS A 331 11.03 17.62 -8.21
C LYS A 331 10.52 16.98 -6.93
N ARG A 332 10.85 17.59 -5.78
CA ARG A 332 10.54 17.06 -4.43
C ARG A 332 9.05 16.78 -4.19
N ASN A 333 8.16 17.55 -4.81
CA ASN A 333 6.72 17.46 -4.66
C ASN A 333 6.03 16.57 -5.72
N ILE A 334 6.79 15.87 -6.57
CA ILE A 334 6.25 14.91 -7.53
C ILE A 334 6.43 13.51 -6.97
N ILE A 335 5.45 13.05 -6.20
CA ILE A 335 5.48 11.78 -5.48
C ILE A 335 4.55 10.73 -6.09
N HIS A 336 3.64 11.16 -6.96
CA HIS A 336 2.66 10.34 -7.65
C HIS A 336 2.59 10.71 -9.16
N PRO A 337 2.32 9.75 -10.08
CA PRO A 337 2.18 10.04 -11.51
C PRO A 337 1.17 11.15 -11.84
N LEU A 338 0.09 11.25 -11.08
CA LEU A 338 -0.89 12.33 -11.23
C LEU A 338 -0.38 13.69 -10.73
N ASP A 339 0.61 13.77 -9.83
CA ASP A 339 1.20 15.06 -9.45
C ASP A 339 1.94 15.68 -10.64
N TYR A 340 2.62 14.84 -11.42
CA TYR A 340 3.27 15.26 -12.67
C TYR A 340 2.25 15.87 -13.64
N LEU A 341 1.11 15.20 -13.81
CA LEU A 341 0.04 15.69 -14.67
C LEU A 341 -0.54 17.02 -14.14
N CYS A 342 -0.91 17.06 -12.86
CA CYS A 342 -1.43 18.27 -12.21
C CYS A 342 -0.44 19.44 -12.29
N TYR A 343 0.86 19.17 -12.16
CA TYR A 343 1.91 20.18 -12.33
C TYR A 343 1.89 20.79 -13.74
N ASN A 344 1.81 19.96 -14.78
CA ASN A 344 1.76 20.44 -16.17
C ASN A 344 0.47 21.20 -16.47
N ILE A 345 -0.68 20.72 -15.99
CA ILE A 345 -1.97 21.42 -16.11
C ILE A 345 -1.86 22.81 -15.45
N ASN A 346 -1.39 22.87 -14.21
CA ASN A 346 -1.23 24.13 -13.48
C ASN A 346 -0.25 25.09 -14.17
N ARG A 347 0.87 24.57 -14.69
CA ARG A 347 1.85 25.34 -15.47
C ARG A 347 1.19 25.99 -16.69
N HIS A 348 0.40 25.23 -17.43
CA HIS A 348 -0.30 25.72 -18.62
C HIS A 348 -1.36 26.78 -18.27
N LEU A 349 -2.17 26.54 -17.24
CA LEU A 349 -3.18 27.49 -16.79
C LEU A 349 -2.55 28.82 -16.36
N LYS A 350 -1.40 28.77 -15.67
CA LYS A 350 -0.63 29.97 -15.31
C LYS A 350 -0.15 30.73 -16.54
N LEU A 351 0.41 30.03 -17.53
CA LEU A 351 0.85 30.64 -18.79
C LEU A 351 -0.30 31.26 -19.58
N LYS A 352 -1.47 30.60 -19.64
CA LYS A 352 -2.69 31.16 -20.26
C LYS A 352 -3.15 32.45 -19.58
N LYS A 353 -3.16 32.48 -18.24
CA LYS A 353 -3.50 33.70 -17.47
C LYS A 353 -2.55 34.86 -17.79
N ILE A 354 -1.24 34.59 -17.83
CA ILE A 354 -0.22 35.61 -18.17
C ILE A 354 -0.37 36.11 -19.62
N LYS A 355 -0.66 35.22 -20.57
CA LYS A 355 -0.93 35.63 -21.97
C LYS A 355 -2.18 36.51 -22.06
N LYS A 356 -3.25 36.16 -21.33
CA LYS A 356 -4.50 36.95 -21.29
C LYS A 356 -4.27 38.34 -20.69
N SER A 357 -3.55 38.45 -19.57
CA SER A 357 -3.23 39.75 -18.97
C SER A 357 -2.36 40.62 -19.89
N LYS A 358 -1.32 40.06 -20.53
CA LYS A 358 -0.52 40.80 -21.53
C LYS A 358 -1.31 41.26 -22.76
N SER A 359 -2.31 40.48 -23.19
CA SER A 359 -3.19 40.86 -24.30
C SER A 359 -4.19 41.97 -23.95
N LEU A 360 -4.57 42.09 -22.68
CA LEU A 360 -5.45 43.16 -22.19
C LEU A 360 -4.69 44.48 -22.07
N ILE A 361 -3.47 44.46 -21.52
CA ILE A 361 -2.60 45.64 -21.43
C ILE A 361 -2.29 46.22 -22.83
N LYS A 362 -1.98 45.35 -23.82
CA LYS A 362 -1.76 45.79 -25.21
C LYS A 362 -3.00 46.37 -25.92
N LYS A 363 -4.21 46.11 -25.42
CA LYS A 363 -5.45 46.70 -25.96
C LYS A 363 -5.73 48.07 -25.34
N GLU A 364 -5.36 48.28 -24.08
CA GLU A 364 -5.45 49.59 -23.41
C GLU A 364 -4.45 50.59 -24.00
N ASP A 365 -3.22 50.17 -24.28
CA ASP A 365 -2.20 51.02 -24.92
C ASP A 365 -2.58 51.45 -26.35
N LYS A 366 -3.38 50.65 -27.08
CA LYS A 366 -3.85 51.00 -28.43
C LYS A 366 -5.05 51.96 -28.44
N ASN A 367 -5.82 52.01 -27.36
CA ASN A 367 -6.97 52.93 -27.24
C ASN A 367 -6.60 54.26 -26.55
N GLY A 368 -5.38 54.38 -26.01
CA GLY A 368 -4.88 55.59 -25.35
C GLY A 368 -4.20 56.63 -26.26
N ASN A 369 -3.96 56.32 -27.54
CA ASN A 369 -3.22 57.20 -28.47
C ASN A 369 -4.09 57.93 -29.51
N ASN A 370 -5.39 58.07 -29.26
CA ASN A 370 -6.24 59.04 -29.98
C ASN A 370 -6.69 60.12 -28.98
N LYS A 371 -5.80 61.08 -28.71
CA LYS A 371 -6.16 62.40 -28.18
C LYS A 371 -5.37 63.47 -28.91
#